data_AF-A0A2D5QGL3-F1
#
_entry.id   AF-A0A2D5QGL3-F1
#
_cell.length_a   1.000
_cell.length_b   1.000
_cell.length_c   1.000
_cell.angle_alpha   90.00
_cell.angle_beta   90.00
_cell.angle_gamma   90.00
#
_symmetry.space_group_name_H-M   'P 1'
#
loop_
_entity.id
_entity.type
_entity.pdbx_description
1 polymer ?
#
loop_
_entity_poly.entity_id
_entity_poly.type
_entity_poly.pdbx_seq_one_letter_code
_entity_poly.pdbx_strand_id
1 'polypeptide(L)'
;MKIFINYSIIALFFLTANVYSLDEKIGRNFVDLEDIDDGYNIHVMYVIPADGVDKEYDLNSKISMLLYQIDNWFNSKTKDRLYIDGQNLKFDRKEDGKIDITFLRLEKEDNEISKEGIQAINVLQPSISSHGFNNPKKVYFIVYGGSNRDVCASSQLPSYATEGIIANTAALYYPGKRSGSCIDNNGGFKPEFNETAKAALHEILHVLGAVPQCAEDHLVFASEGTINDGIGGHIAIPGDIMYSVQSNVTYDKAKHLDYKSTNYYNHSNENCLDIAKSRYVIPTVDSPQLPTFSVK
;
A
#
# COMPACT_ATOMS: atom_id res chain seq x y z
N MET A 1 59.49 -16.10 -44.40
CA MET A 1 58.77 -16.42 -43.15
C MET A 1 57.73 -15.32 -42.94
N LYS A 2 56.47 -15.56 -43.34
CA LYS A 2 55.38 -14.57 -43.27
C LYS A 2 54.72 -14.68 -41.90
N ILE A 3 54.82 -13.64 -41.09
CA ILE A 3 54.13 -13.53 -39.80
C ILE A 3 52.73 -12.99 -40.08
N PHE A 4 51.72 -13.83 -39.89
CA PHE A 4 50.32 -13.42 -39.90
C PHE A 4 49.98 -12.80 -38.55
N ILE A 5 49.70 -11.50 -38.53
CA ILE A 5 49.12 -10.82 -37.36
C ILE A 5 47.61 -11.07 -37.42
N ASN A 6 47.14 -11.86 -36.46
CA ASN A 6 45.72 -12.13 -36.25
C ASN A 6 45.10 -10.90 -35.55
N TYR A 7 44.26 -10.13 -36.24
CA TYR A 7 43.49 -9.07 -35.62
C TYR A 7 42.32 -9.71 -34.86
N SER A 8 42.49 -9.91 -33.56
CA SER A 8 41.39 -10.24 -32.66
C SER A 8 40.40 -9.08 -32.65
N ILE A 9 39.17 -9.37 -33.07
CA ILE A 9 37.99 -8.54 -32.91
C ILE A 9 37.78 -8.30 -31.42
N ILE A 10 38.07 -7.07 -30.96
CA ILE A 10 37.59 -6.58 -29.67
C ILE A 10 36.10 -6.32 -29.86
N ALA A 11 35.27 -7.32 -29.49
CA ALA A 11 33.84 -7.14 -29.38
C ALA A 11 33.56 -6.16 -28.23
N LEU A 12 33.08 -4.98 -28.61
CA LEU A 12 32.70 -3.90 -27.72
C LEU A 12 31.46 -4.35 -26.91
N PHE A 13 31.67 -4.88 -25.71
CA PHE A 13 30.61 -5.11 -24.72
C PHE A 13 30.26 -3.77 -24.06
N PHE A 14 29.38 -2.99 -24.69
CA PHE A 14 28.73 -1.84 -24.07
C PHE A 14 27.24 -1.88 -24.42
N LEU A 15 26.44 -2.62 -23.65
CA LEU A 15 24.98 -2.60 -23.81
C LEU A 15 24.17 -3.01 -22.56
N THR A 16 24.68 -2.78 -21.35
CA THR A 16 23.89 -3.01 -20.12
C THR A 16 23.88 -1.86 -19.10
N ALA A 17 24.66 -0.80 -19.29
CA ALA A 17 24.72 0.31 -18.32
C ALA A 17 23.66 1.42 -18.53
N ASN A 18 22.89 1.39 -19.62
CA ASN A 18 22.04 2.54 -20.01
C ASN A 18 20.65 2.59 -19.35
N VAL A 19 20.19 1.53 -18.67
CA VAL A 19 18.83 1.54 -18.09
C VAL A 19 18.80 2.21 -16.70
N TYR A 20 19.86 2.08 -15.90
CA TYR A 20 19.93 2.73 -14.57
C TYR A 20 20.13 4.25 -14.65
N SER A 21 20.71 4.74 -15.76
CA SER A 21 20.99 6.17 -15.94
C SER A 21 19.74 7.04 -16.12
N LEU A 22 18.60 6.48 -16.55
CA LEU A 22 17.38 7.25 -16.80
C LEU A 22 16.57 7.54 -15.54
N ASP A 23 16.67 6.68 -14.53
CA ASP A 23 15.91 6.82 -13.30
C ASP A 23 16.63 7.72 -12.28
N GLU A 24 17.95 7.90 -12.41
CA GLU A 24 18.74 8.81 -11.58
C GLU A 24 18.28 10.26 -11.74
N LYS A 25 17.61 10.77 -10.70
CA LYS A 25 17.07 12.14 -10.65
C LYS A 25 17.43 12.80 -9.33
N ILE A 26 17.66 14.11 -9.36
CA ILE A 26 17.99 14.89 -8.17
C ILE A 26 16.84 14.77 -7.16
N GLY A 27 17.16 14.36 -5.93
CA GLY A 27 16.21 14.23 -4.83
C GLY A 27 15.45 12.89 -4.76
N ARG A 28 15.71 11.96 -5.69
CA ARG A 28 15.15 10.61 -5.66
C ARG A 28 15.94 9.71 -4.72
N ASN A 29 15.22 8.96 -3.88
CA ASN A 29 15.79 7.94 -3.02
C ASN A 29 15.59 6.56 -3.68
N PHE A 30 16.64 5.74 -3.71
CA PHE A 30 16.58 4.35 -4.21
C PHE A 30 16.71 3.32 -3.09
N VAL A 31 16.86 3.80 -1.85
CA VAL A 31 16.96 3.02 -0.64
C VAL A 31 16.06 3.64 0.41
N ASP A 32 15.50 2.79 1.27
CA ASP A 32 14.85 3.21 2.52
C ASP A 32 15.89 3.92 3.39
N LEU A 33 15.63 5.17 3.77
CA LEU A 33 16.56 5.95 4.58
C LEU A 33 16.53 5.46 6.04
N GLU A 34 17.47 5.96 6.84
CA GLU A 34 17.50 5.63 8.26
C GLU A 34 16.26 6.20 8.97
N ASP A 35 15.59 5.33 9.73
CA ASP A 35 14.42 5.69 10.53
C ASP A 35 14.79 6.71 11.61
N ILE A 36 13.97 7.75 11.76
CA ILE A 36 14.14 8.77 12.82
C ILE A 36 13.58 8.32 14.19
N ASP A 37 13.03 7.11 14.26
CA ASP A 37 12.43 6.53 15.45
C ASP A 37 12.78 5.04 15.60
N ASP A 38 11.91 4.24 16.22
CA ASP A 38 12.14 2.82 16.50
C ASP A 38 11.91 1.87 15.30
N GLY A 39 11.59 2.46 14.14
CA GLY A 39 11.59 1.86 12.81
C GLY A 39 10.32 1.12 12.44
N TYR A 40 9.27 1.21 13.26
CA TYR A 40 7.97 0.70 12.86
C TYR A 40 7.18 1.78 12.15
N ASN A 41 7.29 1.80 10.82
CA ASN A 41 6.73 2.84 9.98
C ASN A 41 6.02 2.24 8.76
N ILE A 42 5.07 2.99 8.22
CA ILE A 42 4.49 2.73 6.90
C ILE A 42 5.43 3.38 5.89
N HIS A 43 6.31 2.58 5.29
CA HIS A 43 7.26 3.03 4.29
C HIS A 43 6.57 3.11 2.92
N VAL A 44 6.73 4.24 2.23
CA VAL A 44 6.06 4.49 0.96
C VAL A 44 7.02 4.28 -0.19
N MET A 45 6.58 3.53 -1.19
CA MET A 45 7.38 3.26 -2.39
C MET A 45 6.68 3.76 -3.64
N TYR A 46 7.40 4.46 -4.51
CA TYR A 46 6.96 4.66 -5.89
C TYR A 46 7.56 3.57 -6.77
N VAL A 47 6.74 2.60 -7.17
CA VAL A 47 7.19 1.42 -7.92
C VAL A 47 6.66 1.49 -9.34
N ILE A 48 7.50 1.21 -10.33
CA ILE A 48 7.07 1.15 -11.74
C ILE A 48 7.54 -0.15 -12.40
N PRO A 49 6.80 -0.67 -13.40
CA PRO A 49 7.26 -1.83 -14.17
C PRO A 49 8.47 -1.50 -15.05
N ALA A 50 9.09 -2.53 -15.62
CA ALA A 50 10.24 -2.41 -16.51
C ALA A 50 9.95 -1.46 -17.69
N ASP A 51 8.86 -1.67 -18.42
CA ASP A 51 8.32 -0.81 -19.48
C ASP A 51 7.58 0.45 -18.99
N GLY A 52 7.54 0.70 -17.68
CA GLY A 52 6.83 1.81 -17.07
C GLY A 52 7.42 3.18 -17.45
N VAL A 53 6.57 4.12 -17.82
CA VAL A 53 6.99 5.53 -17.99
C VAL A 53 7.03 6.20 -16.62
N ASP A 54 8.21 6.62 -16.18
CA ASP A 54 8.39 7.37 -14.94
C ASP A 54 7.65 8.72 -15.01
N LYS A 55 6.71 8.93 -14.08
CA LYS A 55 5.93 10.17 -13.94
C LYS A 55 6.43 11.03 -12.78
N GLU A 56 7.52 10.63 -12.13
CA GLU A 56 8.20 11.35 -11.05
C GLU A 56 7.27 11.65 -9.87
N TYR A 57 6.32 10.76 -9.57
CA TYR A 57 5.34 10.98 -8.52
C TYR A 57 5.95 11.08 -7.11
N ASP A 58 7.15 10.53 -6.94
CA ASP A 58 8.03 10.66 -5.77
C ASP A 58 8.64 12.07 -5.64
N LEU A 59 8.82 12.80 -6.75
CA LEU A 59 9.51 14.10 -6.78
C LEU A 59 8.56 15.29 -6.94
N ASN A 60 7.40 15.10 -7.56
CA ASN A 60 6.49 16.19 -7.93
C ASN A 60 5.33 16.41 -6.93
N SER A 61 5.52 15.99 -5.67
CA SER A 61 4.57 16.13 -4.55
C SER A 61 3.22 15.39 -4.71
N LYS A 62 3.05 14.57 -5.76
CA LYS A 62 1.80 13.84 -6.00
C LYS A 62 1.55 12.79 -4.91
N ILE A 63 2.54 11.95 -4.61
CA ILE A 63 2.45 10.97 -3.52
C ILE A 63 2.28 11.69 -2.18
N SER A 64 3.08 12.71 -1.89
CA SER A 64 2.97 13.47 -0.64
C SER A 64 1.58 14.08 -0.43
N MET A 65 0.94 14.59 -1.50
CA MET A 65 -0.42 15.10 -1.44
C MET A 65 -1.43 14.00 -1.15
N LEU A 66 -1.31 12.83 -1.80
CA LEU A 66 -2.16 11.66 -1.52
C LEU A 66 -2.09 11.28 -0.04
N LEU A 67 -0.88 11.13 0.51
CA LEU A 67 -0.66 10.74 1.89
C LEU A 67 -1.19 11.78 2.87
N TYR A 68 -1.00 13.08 2.57
CA TYR A 68 -1.57 14.16 3.37
C TYR A 68 -3.10 14.08 3.43
N GLN A 69 -3.79 13.82 2.31
CA GLN A 69 -5.25 13.70 2.30
C GLN A 69 -5.73 12.47 3.09
N ILE A 70 -5.03 11.35 2.93
CA ILE A 70 -5.29 10.12 3.70
C ILE A 70 -5.19 10.40 5.19
N ASP A 71 -4.06 10.98 5.61
CA ASP A 71 -3.75 11.21 7.02
C ASP A 71 -4.67 12.26 7.66
N ASN A 72 -4.96 13.35 6.94
CA ASN A 72 -5.90 14.38 7.38
C ASN A 72 -7.33 13.82 7.55
N TRP A 73 -7.79 12.97 6.61
CA TRP A 73 -9.09 12.32 6.75
C TRP A 73 -9.08 11.35 7.94
N PHE A 74 -8.08 10.48 8.05
CA PHE A 74 -7.95 9.53 9.16
C PHE A 74 -7.95 10.24 10.52
N ASN A 75 -7.13 11.28 10.69
CA ASN A 75 -7.11 12.11 11.89
C ASN A 75 -8.49 12.70 12.20
N SER A 76 -9.17 13.27 11.20
CA SER A 76 -10.51 13.84 11.40
C SER A 76 -11.55 12.82 11.90
N LYS A 77 -11.37 11.53 11.59
CA LYS A 77 -12.28 10.43 12.01
C LYS A 77 -11.87 9.78 13.33
N THR A 78 -10.72 10.15 13.87
CA THR A 78 -10.17 9.61 15.11
C THR A 78 -10.14 10.61 16.27
N LYS A 79 -10.37 11.90 15.99
CA LYS A 79 -10.55 12.95 17.00
C LYS A 79 -11.61 12.60 18.03
N ASP A 80 -11.35 12.99 19.27
CA ASP A 80 -12.22 12.78 20.43
C ASP A 80 -12.62 11.31 20.69
N ARG A 81 -11.88 10.34 20.11
CA ARG A 81 -12.04 8.91 20.38
C ARG A 81 -11.05 8.47 21.45
N LEU A 82 -9.89 7.96 21.05
CA LEU A 82 -8.82 7.58 22.00
C LEU A 82 -8.02 8.82 22.47
N TYR A 83 -7.79 9.77 21.56
CA TYR A 83 -7.06 11.00 21.83
C TYR A 83 -7.87 12.22 21.36
N ILE A 84 -7.78 13.33 22.11
CA ILE A 84 -8.50 14.58 21.79
C ILE A 84 -8.15 15.09 20.38
N ASP A 85 -6.86 15.09 20.04
CA ASP A 85 -6.37 15.58 18.75
C ASP A 85 -6.46 14.54 17.62
N GLY A 86 -6.97 13.35 17.92
CA GLY A 86 -7.03 12.21 17.02
C GLY A 86 -5.68 11.50 16.86
N GLN A 87 -5.63 10.58 15.90
CA GLN A 87 -4.42 9.85 15.52
C GLN A 87 -4.12 10.02 14.03
N ASN A 88 -2.86 9.85 13.67
CA ASN A 88 -2.33 9.90 12.32
C ASN A 88 -1.67 8.56 11.99
N LEU A 89 -1.66 8.18 10.72
CA LEU A 89 -0.88 7.04 10.26
C LEU A 89 0.62 7.36 10.41
N LYS A 90 1.39 6.40 10.91
CA LYS A 90 2.83 6.54 11.15
C LYS A 90 3.60 6.30 9.84
N PHE A 91 3.43 7.21 8.88
CA PHE A 91 4.23 7.22 7.66
C PHE A 91 5.68 7.50 7.97
N ASP A 92 6.56 6.82 7.24
CA ASP A 92 8.00 6.98 7.33
C ASP A 92 8.45 8.37 6.88
N ARG A 93 9.40 8.95 7.61
CA ARG A 93 9.81 10.36 7.44
C ARG A 93 11.31 10.53 7.55
N LYS A 94 11.79 11.47 6.74
CA LYS A 94 13.16 11.99 6.80
C LYS A 94 13.33 12.89 8.02
N GLU A 95 14.58 13.21 8.36
CA GLU A 95 14.93 14.17 9.42
C GLU A 95 14.26 15.55 9.26
N ASP A 96 14.02 16.00 8.03
CA ASP A 96 13.34 17.27 7.74
C ASP A 96 11.80 17.21 7.85
N GLY A 97 11.27 16.05 8.27
CA GLY A 97 9.84 15.79 8.47
C GLY A 97 9.07 15.47 7.19
N LYS A 98 9.69 15.50 6.00
CA LYS A 98 9.04 15.07 4.76
C LYS A 98 8.90 13.54 4.73
N ILE A 99 7.92 13.05 3.98
CA ILE A 99 7.74 11.61 3.76
C ILE A 99 9.00 11.04 3.11
N ASP A 100 9.50 9.92 3.64
CA ASP A 100 10.49 9.13 2.93
C ASP A 100 9.81 8.26 1.87
N ILE A 101 10.20 8.47 0.62
CA ILE A 101 9.63 7.78 -0.54
C ILE A 101 10.77 7.14 -1.30
N THR A 102 10.73 5.80 -1.41
CA THR A 102 11.72 5.07 -2.21
C THR A 102 11.19 4.78 -3.60
N PHE A 103 11.99 5.09 -4.62
CA PHE A 103 11.72 4.72 -6.00
C PHE A 103 12.28 3.33 -6.32
N LEU A 104 11.51 2.52 -7.04
CA LEU A 104 11.97 1.24 -7.56
C LEU A 104 11.38 0.96 -8.95
N ARG A 105 12.24 0.68 -9.92
CA ARG A 105 11.82 0.07 -11.19
C ARG A 105 12.00 -1.45 -11.09
N LEU A 106 10.93 -2.19 -11.37
CA LEU A 106 10.95 -3.65 -11.38
C LEU A 106 11.52 -4.19 -12.69
N GLU A 107 11.97 -5.45 -12.66
CA GLU A 107 12.37 -6.21 -13.86
C GLU A 107 11.16 -6.74 -14.66
N LYS A 108 9.95 -6.69 -14.08
CA LYS A 108 8.72 -7.21 -14.68
C LYS A 108 8.00 -6.16 -15.49
N GLU A 109 7.45 -6.56 -16.63
CA GLU A 109 6.63 -5.70 -17.48
C GLU A 109 5.24 -5.47 -16.88
N ASP A 110 4.60 -4.34 -17.22
CA ASP A 110 3.32 -3.96 -16.64
C ASP A 110 2.25 -5.03 -16.85
N ASN A 111 2.21 -5.63 -18.05
CA ASN A 111 1.23 -6.65 -18.38
C ASN A 111 1.43 -7.96 -17.58
N GLU A 112 2.64 -8.25 -17.11
CA GLU A 112 2.89 -9.42 -16.26
C GLU A 112 2.30 -9.26 -14.87
N ILE A 113 2.25 -8.03 -14.36
CA ILE A 113 1.67 -7.69 -13.05
C ILE A 113 0.17 -7.44 -13.19
N SER A 114 -0.23 -6.59 -14.15
CA SER A 114 -1.61 -6.13 -14.36
C SER A 114 -2.60 -7.26 -14.63
N LYS A 115 -2.18 -8.32 -15.35
CA LYS A 115 -3.03 -9.48 -15.68
C LYS A 115 -3.46 -10.30 -14.46
N GLU A 116 -2.76 -10.15 -13.32
CA GLU A 116 -3.10 -10.83 -12.07
C GLU A 116 -4.26 -10.13 -11.34
N GLY A 117 -4.66 -8.93 -11.79
CA GLY A 117 -5.82 -8.24 -11.26
C GLY A 117 -5.69 -7.94 -9.77
N ILE A 118 -6.68 -8.33 -8.98
CA ILE A 118 -6.64 -8.17 -7.51
C ILE A 118 -5.41 -8.86 -6.88
N GLN A 119 -4.94 -9.96 -7.48
CA GLN A 119 -3.78 -10.74 -7.00
C GLN A 119 -2.43 -10.11 -7.36
N ALA A 120 -2.38 -9.00 -8.08
CA ALA A 120 -1.14 -8.32 -8.46
C ALA A 120 -0.26 -7.96 -7.26
N ILE A 121 -0.85 -7.72 -6.08
CA ILE A 121 -0.12 -7.48 -4.83
C ILE A 121 0.79 -8.65 -4.44
N ASN A 122 0.39 -9.88 -4.77
CA ASN A 122 1.18 -11.10 -4.52
C ASN A 122 2.33 -11.28 -5.51
N VAL A 123 2.39 -10.46 -6.57
CA VAL A 123 3.57 -10.31 -7.43
C VAL A 123 4.43 -9.15 -6.94
N LEU A 124 3.82 -8.03 -6.57
CA LEU A 124 4.54 -6.83 -6.12
C LEU A 124 5.33 -7.07 -4.83
N GLN A 125 4.73 -7.69 -3.82
CA GLN A 125 5.39 -7.91 -2.53
C GLN A 125 6.70 -8.72 -2.65
N PRO A 126 6.73 -9.91 -3.29
CA PRO A 126 7.98 -10.62 -3.45
C PRO A 126 8.97 -9.88 -4.36
N SER A 127 8.49 -9.07 -5.31
CA SER A 127 9.35 -8.27 -6.19
C SER A 127 10.06 -7.13 -5.46
N ILE A 128 9.41 -6.45 -4.50
CA ILE A 128 10.10 -5.46 -3.67
C ILE A 128 11.01 -6.15 -2.64
N SER A 129 10.58 -7.31 -2.10
CA SER A 129 11.35 -8.08 -1.13
C SER A 129 12.69 -8.57 -1.71
N SER A 130 12.73 -8.97 -2.99
CA SER A 130 13.98 -9.35 -3.66
C SER A 130 14.96 -8.19 -3.83
N HIS A 131 14.51 -6.95 -3.65
CA HIS A 131 15.32 -5.74 -3.66
C HIS A 131 15.68 -5.24 -2.24
N GLY A 132 15.41 -6.04 -1.20
CA GLY A 132 15.74 -5.71 0.19
C GLY A 132 14.64 -5.00 0.97
N PHE A 133 13.47 -4.76 0.36
CA PHE A 133 12.31 -4.21 1.05
C PHE A 133 11.52 -5.31 1.76
N ASN A 134 12.12 -5.89 2.81
CA ASN A 134 11.58 -7.03 3.56
C ASN A 134 11.73 -6.89 5.09
N ASN A 135 11.85 -5.65 5.58
CA ASN A 135 12.02 -5.37 7.00
C ASN A 135 10.73 -5.74 7.78
N PRO A 136 10.80 -6.61 8.80
CA PRO A 136 9.62 -7.05 9.56
C PRO A 136 8.97 -5.93 10.40
N LYS A 137 9.66 -4.80 10.59
CA LYS A 137 9.11 -3.62 11.25
C LYS A 137 8.36 -2.69 10.30
N LYS A 138 8.42 -2.92 8.98
CA LYS A 138 7.80 -2.01 8.00
C LYS A 138 6.50 -2.59 7.48
N VAL A 139 5.53 -1.70 7.29
CA VAL A 139 4.44 -1.89 6.34
C VAL A 139 4.83 -1.16 5.06
N TYR A 140 4.74 -1.83 3.91
CA TYR A 140 5.05 -1.21 2.62
C TYR A 140 3.77 -0.75 1.93
N PHE A 141 3.66 0.55 1.68
CA PHE A 141 2.62 1.11 0.83
C PHE A 141 3.20 1.49 -0.53
N ILE A 142 2.81 0.72 -1.55
CA ILE A 142 3.25 0.91 -2.92
C ILE A 142 2.28 1.82 -3.66
N VAL A 143 2.79 2.92 -4.21
CA VAL A 143 2.15 3.63 -5.32
C VAL A 143 2.73 3.05 -6.61
N TYR A 144 1.99 2.16 -7.26
CA TYR A 144 2.42 1.48 -8.47
C TYR A 144 2.05 2.30 -9.71
N GLY A 145 3.05 2.78 -10.46
CA GLY A 145 2.88 3.62 -11.65
C GLY A 145 2.55 2.87 -12.94
N GLY A 146 2.09 1.61 -12.84
CA GLY A 146 1.57 0.82 -13.95
C GLY A 146 0.04 0.62 -13.88
N SER A 147 -0.48 -0.25 -14.73
CA SER A 147 -1.91 -0.57 -14.78
C SER A 147 -2.28 -1.75 -13.86
N ASN A 148 -3.57 -1.94 -13.66
CA ASN A 148 -4.15 -3.16 -13.12
C ASN A 148 -5.36 -3.52 -13.98
N ARG A 149 -5.65 -4.81 -14.19
CA ARG A 149 -6.81 -5.19 -15.01
C ARG A 149 -8.14 -5.02 -14.26
N ASP A 150 -8.16 -5.28 -12.97
CA ASP A 150 -9.39 -5.57 -12.24
C ASP A 150 -9.72 -4.49 -11.19
N VAL A 151 -8.72 -3.96 -10.48
CA VAL A 151 -8.90 -3.10 -9.29
C VAL A 151 -8.08 -1.81 -9.32
N CYS A 152 -8.43 -0.87 -8.43
CA CYS A 152 -7.67 0.38 -8.23
C CYS A 152 -6.60 0.28 -7.16
N ALA A 153 -6.80 -0.61 -6.19
CA ALA A 153 -5.88 -0.88 -5.12
C ALA A 153 -6.10 -2.33 -4.66
N SER A 154 -5.11 -2.94 -4.05
CA SER A 154 -5.27 -4.19 -3.30
C SER A 154 -4.19 -4.32 -2.24
N SER A 155 -4.45 -5.16 -1.24
CA SER A 155 -3.54 -5.42 -0.12
C SER A 155 -3.42 -6.92 0.16
N GLN A 156 -2.37 -7.26 0.89
CA GLN A 156 -2.33 -8.53 1.61
C GLN A 156 -3.10 -8.40 2.92
N LEU A 157 -3.71 -9.50 3.36
CA LEU A 157 -4.51 -9.57 4.59
C LEU A 157 -3.75 -10.34 5.67
N PRO A 158 -3.13 -9.68 6.68
CA PRO A 158 -2.34 -10.34 7.72
C PRO A 158 -3.08 -11.51 8.41
N SER A 159 -4.34 -11.28 8.80
CA SER A 159 -5.18 -12.25 9.52
C SER A 159 -5.56 -13.49 8.71
N TYR A 160 -5.34 -13.46 7.38
CA TYR A 160 -5.68 -14.54 6.44
C TYR A 160 -4.44 -15.11 5.75
N ALA A 161 -3.27 -14.56 6.01
CA ALA A 161 -2.03 -15.05 5.46
C ALA A 161 -1.70 -16.43 6.04
N THR A 162 -1.19 -17.33 5.20
CA THR A 162 -0.60 -18.59 5.67
C THR A 162 0.52 -18.29 6.65
N GLU A 163 0.62 -19.10 7.71
CA GLU A 163 1.66 -18.98 8.72
C GLU A 163 3.07 -18.89 8.08
N GLY A 164 3.87 -17.95 8.56
CA GLY A 164 5.21 -17.69 8.03
C GLY A 164 5.25 -16.81 6.76
N ILE A 165 4.10 -16.40 6.22
CA ILE A 165 4.03 -15.38 5.16
C ILE A 165 3.86 -13.99 5.77
N ILE A 166 4.83 -13.11 5.54
CA ILE A 166 4.73 -11.70 5.93
C ILE A 166 3.78 -11.00 4.93
N ALA A 167 2.57 -10.70 5.41
CA ALA A 167 1.53 -10.02 4.65
C ALA A 167 1.48 -8.52 5.00
N ASN A 168 2.53 -7.78 4.67
CA ASN A 168 2.76 -6.40 5.11
C ASN A 168 2.71 -5.35 3.99
N THR A 169 2.09 -5.67 2.84
CA THR A 169 2.12 -4.79 1.67
C THR A 169 0.72 -4.43 1.16
N ALA A 170 0.50 -3.13 0.92
CA ALA A 170 -0.64 -2.57 0.20
C ALA A 170 -0.15 -1.89 -1.08
N ALA A 171 -0.96 -1.90 -2.13
CA ALA A 171 -0.67 -1.19 -3.37
C ALA A 171 -1.87 -0.39 -3.87
N LEU A 172 -1.60 0.86 -4.23
CA LEU A 172 -2.42 1.67 -5.11
C LEU A 172 -1.89 1.53 -6.54
N TYR A 173 -2.73 1.12 -7.49
CA TYR A 173 -2.37 1.06 -8.91
C TYR A 173 -2.82 2.38 -9.59
N TYR A 174 -1.90 3.08 -10.23
CA TYR A 174 -2.19 4.38 -10.85
C TYR A 174 -1.59 4.48 -12.26
N PRO A 175 -2.43 4.50 -13.33
CA PRO A 175 -3.84 4.89 -13.37
C PRO A 175 -4.83 3.80 -12.94
N GLY A 176 -4.36 2.59 -12.61
CA GLY A 176 -5.19 1.49 -12.13
C GLY A 176 -5.87 0.73 -13.27
N LYS A 177 -7.17 0.43 -13.13
CA LYS A 177 -7.98 -0.31 -14.11
C LYS A 177 -7.62 0.14 -15.54
N ARG A 178 -7.37 -0.79 -16.47
CA ARG A 178 -6.95 -0.48 -17.86
C ARG A 178 -7.71 0.67 -18.56
N SER A 179 -8.96 0.91 -18.17
CA SER A 179 -9.80 2.01 -18.68
C SER A 179 -9.60 3.37 -17.99
N GLY A 180 -8.69 3.52 -17.02
CA GLY A 180 -8.49 4.74 -16.23
C GLY A 180 -9.49 4.94 -15.09
N SER A 181 -10.28 3.92 -14.73
CA SER A 181 -11.44 4.11 -13.84
C SER A 181 -11.12 4.59 -12.42
N CYS A 182 -9.86 4.53 -12.01
CA CYS A 182 -9.37 4.96 -10.70
C CYS A 182 -8.98 6.44 -10.68
N ILE A 183 -8.79 7.02 -11.87
CA ILE A 183 -8.66 8.46 -12.10
C ILE A 183 -10.03 9.05 -12.42
N ASP A 184 -10.82 8.32 -13.21
CA ASP A 184 -12.22 8.65 -13.49
C ASP A 184 -13.06 8.54 -12.19
N ASN A 185 -14.27 9.10 -12.18
CA ASN A 185 -15.14 9.14 -10.98
C ASN A 185 -14.57 9.92 -9.79
N ASN A 186 -13.97 11.08 -10.05
CA ASN A 186 -13.43 11.99 -9.05
C ASN A 186 -12.12 11.52 -8.36
N GLY A 187 -11.44 10.49 -8.88
CA GLY A 187 -10.10 10.09 -8.43
C GLY A 187 -8.98 11.07 -8.84
N GLY A 188 -7.73 10.61 -8.72
CA GLY A 188 -6.51 11.36 -9.01
C GLY A 188 -5.79 11.89 -7.78
N PHE A 189 -4.58 12.41 -7.98
CA PHE A 189 -3.86 13.18 -6.97
C PHE A 189 -4.45 14.59 -6.85
N LYS A 190 -5.29 14.82 -5.84
CA LYS A 190 -6.04 16.07 -5.64
C LYS A 190 -5.91 16.60 -4.20
N PRO A 191 -6.19 17.91 -3.97
CA PRO A 191 -6.12 18.54 -2.65
C PRO A 191 -7.30 18.21 -1.72
N GLU A 192 -8.13 17.23 -2.08
CA GLU A 192 -9.23 16.72 -1.27
C GLU A 192 -9.19 15.20 -1.13
N PHE A 193 -9.74 14.68 -0.04
CA PHE A 193 -9.95 13.24 0.13
C PHE A 193 -10.98 12.73 -0.91
N ASN A 194 -10.49 11.93 -1.84
CA ASN A 194 -11.24 11.47 -3.00
C ASN A 194 -11.19 9.93 -3.14
N GLU A 195 -11.67 9.41 -4.26
CA GLU A 195 -11.73 7.96 -4.49
C GLU A 195 -10.35 7.28 -4.52
N THR A 196 -9.30 7.97 -4.99
CA THR A 196 -7.93 7.45 -4.97
C THR A 196 -7.37 7.41 -3.54
N ALA A 197 -7.56 8.48 -2.76
CA ALA A 197 -7.17 8.51 -1.35
C ALA A 197 -7.94 7.48 -0.51
N LYS A 198 -9.25 7.33 -0.78
CA LYS A 198 -10.09 6.33 -0.14
C LYS A 198 -9.62 4.90 -0.43
N ALA A 199 -9.36 4.56 -1.70
CA ALA A 199 -8.87 3.23 -2.07
C ALA A 199 -7.52 2.94 -1.42
N ALA A 200 -6.59 3.89 -1.46
CA ALA A 200 -5.29 3.76 -0.79
C ALA A 200 -5.43 3.55 0.72
N LEU A 201 -6.23 4.38 1.41
CA LEU A 201 -6.46 4.24 2.85
C LEU A 201 -7.14 2.89 3.20
N HIS A 202 -8.12 2.46 2.42
CA HIS A 202 -8.78 1.17 2.60
C HIS A 202 -7.78 0.01 2.60
N GLU A 203 -6.86 -0.01 1.63
CA GLU A 203 -5.84 -1.06 1.55
C GLU A 203 -4.77 -0.93 2.63
N ILE A 204 -4.39 0.30 3.02
CA ILE A 204 -3.49 0.48 4.18
C ILE A 204 -4.13 -0.11 5.44
N LEU A 205 -5.42 0.17 5.69
CA LEU A 205 -6.13 -0.35 6.86
C LEU A 205 -6.17 -1.88 6.89
N HIS A 206 -6.42 -2.54 5.76
CA HIS A 206 -6.32 -4.01 5.64
C HIS A 206 -4.96 -4.55 6.10
N VAL A 207 -3.87 -3.95 5.66
CA VAL A 207 -2.51 -4.38 6.05
C VAL A 207 -2.21 -4.09 7.52
N LEU A 208 -2.85 -3.08 8.10
CA LEU A 208 -2.80 -2.83 9.53
C LEU A 208 -3.68 -3.81 10.33
N GLY A 209 -4.44 -4.67 9.65
CA GLY A 209 -5.30 -5.70 10.24
C GLY A 209 -6.72 -5.22 10.54
N ALA A 210 -7.18 -4.15 9.89
CA ALA A 210 -8.55 -3.67 10.05
C ALA A 210 -9.55 -4.74 9.63
N VAL A 211 -10.65 -4.79 10.39
CA VAL A 211 -11.68 -5.83 10.33
C VAL A 211 -11.13 -7.23 10.66
N PRO A 212 -10.60 -7.43 11.87
CA PRO A 212 -10.26 -8.78 12.32
C PRO A 212 -11.50 -9.69 12.38
N GLN A 213 -11.29 -11.01 12.40
CA GLN A 213 -12.38 -12.01 12.48
C GLN A 213 -13.27 -11.87 13.72
N CYS A 214 -12.77 -11.25 14.78
CA CYS A 214 -13.49 -10.97 16.02
C CYS A 214 -14.31 -9.67 15.99
N ALA A 215 -14.29 -8.91 14.88
CA ALA A 215 -15.10 -7.72 14.70
C ALA A 215 -16.61 -8.07 14.71
N GLU A 216 -17.44 -7.24 15.35
CA GLU A 216 -18.88 -7.51 15.53
C GLU A 216 -19.64 -7.67 14.22
N ASP A 217 -19.39 -6.79 13.25
CA ASP A 217 -20.03 -6.73 11.94
C ASP A 217 -19.17 -7.37 10.84
N HIS A 218 -18.21 -8.22 11.22
CA HIS A 218 -17.34 -8.93 10.27
C HIS A 218 -18.18 -9.68 9.22
N LEU A 219 -17.94 -9.41 7.95
CA LEU A 219 -18.67 -10.06 6.86
C LEU A 219 -18.21 -11.50 6.69
N VAL A 220 -19.13 -12.43 6.94
CA VAL A 220 -18.97 -13.85 6.61
C VAL A 220 -19.90 -14.21 5.47
N PHE A 221 -19.36 -14.67 4.34
CA PHE A 221 -20.17 -15.16 3.22
C PHE A 221 -20.54 -16.63 3.42
N ALA A 222 -21.83 -16.95 3.29
CA ALA A 222 -22.39 -18.28 3.55
C ALA A 222 -22.04 -19.35 2.49
N SER A 223 -21.35 -19.00 1.40
CA SER A 223 -21.04 -19.92 0.30
C SER A 223 -19.62 -19.71 -0.21
N GLU A 224 -18.76 -20.71 -0.06
CA GLU A 224 -17.53 -20.83 -0.83
C GLU A 224 -17.88 -20.84 -2.33
N GLY A 225 -17.46 -19.83 -3.10
CA GLY A 225 -17.41 -19.98 -4.56
C GLY A 225 -17.89 -18.85 -5.46
N THR A 226 -18.17 -17.62 -5.01
CA THR A 226 -18.40 -16.51 -5.95
C THR A 226 -17.73 -15.20 -5.55
N ILE A 227 -16.65 -14.89 -6.29
CA ILE A 227 -16.03 -13.59 -6.62
C ILE A 227 -15.53 -12.74 -5.44
N ASN A 228 -14.27 -13.00 -5.07
CA ASN A 228 -13.12 -12.08 -5.14
C ASN A 228 -13.19 -10.65 -4.59
N ASP A 229 -14.05 -10.34 -3.63
CA ASP A 229 -13.76 -9.29 -2.65
C ASP A 229 -13.42 -9.98 -1.33
N GLY A 230 -12.21 -9.72 -0.80
CA GLY A 230 -11.58 -10.45 0.29
C GLY A 230 -12.55 -11.02 1.33
N ILE A 231 -12.58 -12.34 1.45
CA ILE A 231 -13.46 -13.17 2.30
C ILE A 231 -13.23 -12.92 3.82
N GLY A 232 -12.72 -11.74 4.21
CA GLY A 232 -12.21 -11.55 5.56
C GLY A 232 -11.78 -10.16 6.01
N GLY A 233 -11.98 -9.11 5.23
CA GLY A 233 -11.46 -7.78 5.61
C GLY A 233 -12.52 -6.68 5.68
N HIS A 234 -13.81 -7.04 5.63
CA HIS A 234 -14.88 -6.07 5.39
C HIS A 234 -16.03 -6.19 6.38
N ILE A 235 -16.77 -5.10 6.54
CA ILE A 235 -17.96 -5.04 7.39
C ILE A 235 -19.22 -4.71 6.58
N ALA A 236 -20.39 -5.09 7.09
CA ALA A 236 -21.68 -4.90 6.45
C ALA A 236 -22.31 -3.51 6.68
N ILE A 237 -21.53 -2.51 7.10
CA ILE A 237 -22.04 -1.17 7.51
C ILE A 237 -21.87 -0.15 6.37
N PRO A 238 -22.96 0.28 5.70
CA PRO A 238 -22.86 1.26 4.62
C PRO A 238 -22.22 2.58 5.07
N GLY A 239 -21.34 3.12 4.22
CA GLY A 239 -20.64 4.38 4.47
C GLY A 239 -19.40 4.26 5.37
N ASP A 240 -19.11 3.07 5.91
CA ASP A 240 -17.80 2.78 6.48
C ASP A 240 -16.74 2.63 5.38
N ILE A 241 -15.50 3.02 5.66
CA ILE A 241 -14.41 2.85 4.71
C ILE A 241 -14.11 1.37 4.42
N MET A 242 -14.37 0.47 5.38
CA MET A 242 -14.19 -0.98 5.21
C MET A 242 -15.49 -1.69 4.79
N TYR A 243 -16.49 -0.94 4.33
CA TYR A 243 -17.75 -1.51 3.87
C TYR A 243 -17.58 -2.36 2.59
N SER A 244 -18.22 -3.53 2.57
CA SER A 244 -18.43 -4.30 1.36
C SER A 244 -19.82 -4.95 1.38
N VAL A 245 -20.39 -5.27 0.22
CA VAL A 245 -21.59 -6.11 0.10
C VAL A 245 -21.49 -7.00 -1.13
N GLN A 246 -22.10 -8.17 -1.05
CA GLN A 246 -22.27 -9.07 -2.17
C GLN A 246 -23.39 -8.58 -3.12
N SER A 247 -23.25 -7.39 -3.73
CA SER A 247 -24.23 -6.94 -4.74
C SER A 247 -23.73 -5.77 -5.61
N ASN A 248 -24.33 -5.64 -6.80
CA ASN A 248 -24.12 -4.55 -7.78
C ASN A 248 -24.63 -3.16 -7.33
N VAL A 249 -24.69 -2.88 -6.02
CA VAL A 249 -25.23 -1.62 -5.50
C VAL A 249 -24.13 -0.57 -5.44
N THR A 250 -24.44 0.61 -5.98
CA THR A 250 -23.55 1.77 -6.06
C THR A 250 -22.99 2.16 -4.70
N TYR A 251 -21.66 2.32 -4.65
CA TYR A 251 -20.88 2.73 -3.49
C TYR A 251 -21.45 4.00 -2.82
N ASP A 252 -21.79 3.89 -1.54
CA ASP A 252 -21.97 5.09 -0.73
C ASP A 252 -20.59 5.69 -0.43
N LYS A 253 -20.46 7.01 -0.41
CA LYS A 253 -19.17 7.66 -0.08
C LYS A 253 -18.73 7.19 1.30
N ALA A 254 -17.45 6.81 1.46
CA ALA A 254 -16.89 6.51 2.78
C ALA A 254 -16.98 7.78 3.65
N LYS A 255 -17.90 7.76 4.59
CA LYS A 255 -18.19 8.85 5.53
C LYS A 255 -17.59 8.57 6.90
N HIS A 256 -17.28 7.31 7.19
CA HIS A 256 -16.96 6.83 8.54
C HIS A 256 -15.71 5.93 8.54
N LEU A 257 -14.98 5.97 9.66
CA LEU A 257 -13.95 5.03 10.04
C LEU A 257 -14.47 4.29 11.27
N ASP A 258 -14.82 3.03 11.14
CA ASP A 258 -15.50 2.22 12.15
C ASP A 258 -16.62 2.99 12.84
N TYR A 259 -17.74 3.18 12.13
CA TYR A 259 -18.82 4.13 12.49
C TYR A 259 -19.26 4.09 13.96
N LYS A 260 -19.24 2.91 14.60
CA LYS A 260 -19.66 2.73 16.00
C LYS A 260 -18.50 2.46 16.97
N SER A 261 -17.26 2.43 16.50
CA SER A 261 -16.11 1.94 17.28
C SER A 261 -16.34 0.54 17.86
N THR A 262 -16.88 -0.37 17.05
CA THR A 262 -17.22 -1.74 17.50
C THR A 262 -16.45 -2.82 16.75
N ASN A 263 -15.77 -2.46 15.67
CA ASN A 263 -15.25 -3.45 14.72
C ASN A 263 -13.73 -3.54 14.70
N TYR A 264 -13.04 -2.42 14.51
CA TYR A 264 -11.59 -2.45 14.28
C TYR A 264 -10.85 -1.19 14.74
N TYR A 265 -11.53 -0.15 15.22
CA TYR A 265 -10.87 1.05 15.74
C TYR A 265 -11.54 1.54 17.04
N ASN A 266 -10.72 1.68 18.08
CA ASN A 266 -11.06 2.17 19.42
C ASN A 266 -12.29 1.47 20.02
N HIS A 267 -12.32 0.14 19.93
CA HIS A 267 -13.43 -0.67 20.42
C HIS A 267 -13.15 -1.26 21.81
N SER A 268 -14.20 -1.70 22.51
CA SER A 268 -14.05 -2.27 23.86
C SER A 268 -13.62 -3.74 23.91
N ASN A 269 -13.49 -4.44 22.77
CA ASN A 269 -13.08 -5.85 22.76
C ASN A 269 -11.56 -6.00 22.95
N GLU A 270 -11.13 -6.27 24.19
CA GLU A 270 -9.70 -6.40 24.53
C GLU A 270 -8.99 -7.60 23.87
N ASN A 271 -9.75 -8.62 23.45
CA ASN A 271 -9.23 -9.82 22.81
C ASN A 271 -9.16 -9.70 21.27
N CYS A 272 -9.39 -8.50 20.74
CA CYS A 272 -9.45 -8.23 19.31
C CYS A 272 -8.42 -7.16 18.92
N LEU A 273 -7.90 -7.28 17.70
CA LEU A 273 -6.95 -6.32 17.16
C LEU A 273 -7.65 -4.96 16.96
N ASP A 274 -7.05 -3.91 17.49
CA ASP A 274 -7.59 -2.56 17.48
C ASP A 274 -6.59 -1.61 16.80
N ILE A 275 -6.98 -1.02 15.67
CA ILE A 275 -6.15 -0.08 14.93
C ILE A 275 -5.76 1.13 15.79
N ALA A 276 -6.57 1.57 16.75
CA ALA A 276 -6.20 2.66 17.65
C ALA A 276 -4.97 2.33 18.52
N LYS A 277 -4.69 1.03 18.72
CA LYS A 277 -3.53 0.52 19.46
C LYS A 277 -2.40 0.07 18.53
N SER A 278 -2.54 0.21 17.21
CA SER A 278 -1.53 -0.26 16.27
C SER A 278 -0.22 0.53 16.39
N ARG A 279 0.88 -0.22 16.28
CA ARG A 279 2.28 0.27 16.22
C ARG A 279 2.54 1.26 15.08
N TYR A 280 1.67 1.27 14.07
CA TYR A 280 1.77 2.08 12.85
C TYR A 280 0.84 3.30 12.88
N VAL A 281 0.42 3.73 14.07
CA VAL A 281 -0.46 4.89 14.28
C VAL A 281 0.10 5.71 15.44
N ILE A 282 0.02 7.04 15.32
CA ILE A 282 0.54 8.00 16.28
C ILE A 282 -0.55 8.97 16.75
N PRO A 283 -0.60 9.37 18.03
CA PRO A 283 0.24 8.89 19.12
C PRO A 283 0.07 7.39 19.38
N THR A 284 1.18 6.70 19.63
CA THR A 284 1.20 5.27 19.89
C THR A 284 0.92 5.03 21.37
N VAL A 285 0.06 4.05 21.68
CA VAL A 285 -0.22 3.65 23.06
C VAL A 285 0.98 2.96 23.71
N ASP A 286 1.04 2.91 25.04
CA ASP A 286 2.16 2.30 25.79
C ASP A 286 2.37 0.81 25.48
N SER A 287 1.27 0.07 25.25
CA SER A 287 1.26 -1.35 24.90
C SER A 287 0.69 -1.55 23.50
N PRO A 288 1.45 -1.24 22.45
CA PRO A 288 0.92 -1.24 21.09
C PRO A 288 0.85 -2.64 20.51
N GLN A 289 -0.05 -2.81 19.56
CA GLN A 289 -0.30 -4.05 18.84
C GLN A 289 0.38 -4.01 17.47
N LEU A 290 0.91 -5.15 17.04
CA LEU A 290 1.27 -5.36 15.64
C LEU A 290 0.05 -5.94 14.90
N PRO A 291 -0.09 -5.67 13.59
CA PRO A 291 -0.98 -6.47 12.76
C PRO A 291 -0.62 -7.93 12.98
N THR A 292 -1.62 -8.78 13.19
CA THR A 292 -1.39 -10.21 13.35
C THR A 292 -1.01 -10.79 12.00
N PHE A 293 0.27 -10.73 11.66
CA PHE A 293 0.87 -11.63 10.69
C PHE A 293 0.83 -13.01 11.34
N SER A 294 0.31 -14.02 10.66
CA SER A 294 0.11 -15.35 11.21
C SER A 294 1.43 -15.92 11.77
N VAL A 295 1.58 -15.77 13.08
CA VAL A 295 2.52 -16.49 13.92
C VAL A 295 1.66 -17.08 15.03
N LYS A 296 1.24 -18.34 14.83
CA LYS A 296 0.70 -19.15 15.92
C LYS A 296 1.84 -19.85 16.63
#